data_AF-A0A2N1RCB0-F1
#
_entry.id   AF-A0A2N1RCB0-F1
#
_cell.length_a   1.000
_cell.length_b   1.000
_cell.length_c   1.000
_cell.angle_alpha   90.00
_cell.angle_beta   90.00
_cell.angle_gamma   90.00
#
_symmetry.space_group_name_H-M   'P 1'
#
loop_
_entity.id
_entity.type
_entity.pdbx_description
1 polymer ?
#
loop_
_entity_poly.entity_id
_entity_poly.type
_entity_poly.pdbx_seq_one_letter_code
_entity_poly.pdbx_strand_id
1 'polypeptide(L)'
;MDVLRPRAIARRMTDSILSGYGPAAMRWHYEDGLLLMAVLKVAELEGDGQLADWVKACYDSLIGSDGCIATYRQAEYNLDQINAGKVLFDLFRRTGDERYRLAIECLMAQLRAQPRTKSGGFWHKQIYPWQIWLDGLYMAGPFHARYVAEFGEVHDFDDIVSQFQVIAQKAYDPRTGLLYHAWDESRQQLWADPETGCSPHLWGRAMGWYCMALTDVLDYLPQEHPGRQSLIVIIERCARAVLAFQDKESGLWHQVLDQGGRPGNYLESSASSMFIYFLHKALRKGYVASIDCEIDVQVQLAYAALVHLQVRKDATGKLHLG
;
A
#
# COMPACT_ATOMS: atom_id res chain seq x y z
N MET A 1 -16.86 19.00 -18.38
CA MET A 1 -17.41 17.75 -17.85
C MET A 1 -17.38 17.86 -16.35
N ASP A 2 -18.51 17.69 -15.68
CA ASP A 2 -18.59 17.70 -14.21
C ASP A 2 -17.60 16.65 -13.70
N VAL A 3 -16.55 17.06 -12.96
CA VAL A 3 -15.58 16.11 -12.39
C VAL A 3 -16.39 15.22 -11.46
N LEU A 4 -16.60 13.96 -11.85
CA LEU A 4 -17.43 13.04 -11.09
C LEU A 4 -16.88 12.98 -9.67
N ARG A 5 -17.77 13.16 -8.69
CA ARG A 5 -17.40 13.16 -7.27
C ARG A 5 -16.63 11.87 -6.94
N PRO A 6 -15.61 11.90 -6.04
CA PRO A 6 -14.80 10.73 -5.67
C PRO A 6 -15.59 9.46 -5.41
N ARG A 7 -16.68 9.55 -4.65
CA ARG A 7 -17.58 8.42 -4.36
C ARG A 7 -18.21 7.83 -5.62
N ALA A 8 -18.68 8.66 -6.55
CA ALA A 8 -19.30 8.20 -7.79
C ALA A 8 -18.30 7.50 -8.71
N ILE A 9 -17.05 7.98 -8.77
CA ILE A 9 -15.98 7.30 -9.51
C ILE A 9 -15.63 5.96 -8.87
N ALA A 10 -15.45 5.92 -7.55
CA ALA A 10 -15.16 4.69 -6.83
C ALA A 10 -16.23 3.62 -7.07
N ARG A 11 -17.52 4.00 -7.03
CA ARG A 11 -18.62 3.08 -7.32
C ARG A 11 -18.60 2.60 -8.78
N ARG A 12 -18.48 3.51 -9.75
CA ARG A 12 -18.46 3.12 -11.17
C ARG A 12 -17.25 2.27 -11.56
N MET A 13 -16.09 2.52 -10.94
CA MET A 13 -14.90 1.68 -11.12
C MET A 13 -15.14 0.28 -10.54
N THR A 14 -15.76 0.20 -9.35
CA THR A 14 -16.20 -1.06 -8.74
C THR A 14 -17.12 -1.83 -9.66
N ASP A 15 -18.19 -1.21 -10.19
CA ASP A 15 -19.11 -1.86 -11.12
C ASP A 15 -18.39 -2.39 -12.39
N SER A 16 -17.37 -1.66 -12.86
CA SER A 16 -16.56 -2.06 -14.01
C SER A 16 -15.72 -3.31 -13.70
N ILE A 17 -15.12 -3.37 -12.52
CA ILE A 17 -14.37 -4.55 -12.02
C ILE A 17 -15.29 -5.77 -11.90
N LEU A 18 -16.44 -5.62 -11.24
CA LEU A 18 -17.39 -6.72 -11.01
C LEU A 18 -17.89 -7.36 -12.31
N SER A 19 -17.85 -6.63 -13.43
CA SER A 19 -18.28 -7.15 -14.72
C SER A 19 -17.34 -8.18 -15.36
N GLY A 20 -16.09 -8.27 -14.87
CA GLY A 20 -15.06 -9.17 -15.42
C GLY A 20 -14.28 -9.94 -14.36
N TYR A 21 -14.58 -9.72 -13.08
CA TYR A 21 -13.94 -10.34 -11.94
C TYR A 21 -14.97 -11.00 -11.04
N GLY A 22 -14.62 -12.11 -10.39
CA GLY A 22 -15.50 -12.85 -9.50
C GLY A 22 -14.77 -13.89 -8.68
N PRO A 23 -15.48 -14.65 -7.83
CA PRO A 23 -14.86 -15.60 -6.92
C PRO A 23 -13.94 -16.64 -7.56
N ALA A 24 -14.24 -17.06 -8.79
CA ALA A 24 -13.42 -18.01 -9.54
C ALA A 24 -12.13 -17.39 -10.14
N ALA A 25 -12.09 -16.06 -10.28
CA ALA A 25 -10.92 -15.33 -10.78
C ALA A 25 -9.97 -14.90 -9.66
N MET A 26 -10.42 -14.92 -8.40
CA MET A 26 -9.63 -14.54 -7.24
C MET A 26 -8.38 -15.42 -7.12
N ARG A 27 -7.23 -14.78 -6.93
CA ARG A 27 -5.96 -15.44 -6.58
C ARG A 27 -5.49 -14.93 -5.23
N TRP A 28 -4.78 -15.75 -4.48
CA TRP A 28 -4.12 -15.30 -3.25
C TRP A 28 -2.89 -14.44 -3.58
N HIS A 29 -3.14 -13.20 -3.98
CA HIS A 29 -2.13 -12.26 -4.45
C HIS A 29 -2.43 -10.85 -3.94
N TYR A 30 -1.39 -10.03 -3.77
CA TYR A 30 -1.53 -8.71 -3.15
C TYR A 30 -2.44 -7.77 -3.93
N GLU A 31 -2.42 -7.82 -5.26
CA GLU A 31 -3.24 -6.96 -6.13
C GLU A 31 -4.73 -7.29 -5.98
N ASP A 32 -5.05 -8.58 -5.98
CA ASP A 32 -6.40 -9.09 -5.79
C ASP A 32 -6.92 -8.72 -4.38
N GLY A 33 -6.07 -8.86 -3.36
CA GLY A 33 -6.36 -8.40 -2.00
C GLY A 33 -6.59 -6.89 -1.88
N LEU A 34 -5.76 -6.06 -2.53
CA LEU A 34 -5.93 -4.61 -2.58
C LEU A 34 -7.25 -4.22 -3.26
N LEU A 35 -7.54 -4.87 -4.39
CA LEU A 35 -8.76 -4.66 -5.17
C LEU A 35 -9.99 -4.95 -4.31
N LEU A 36 -10.05 -6.14 -3.69
CA LEU A 36 -11.17 -6.53 -2.85
C LEU A 36 -11.31 -5.68 -1.59
N MET A 37 -10.19 -5.22 -1.02
CA MET A 37 -10.22 -4.24 0.06
C MET A 37 -10.86 -2.92 -0.39
N ALA A 38 -10.53 -2.41 -1.58
CA ALA A 38 -11.14 -1.22 -2.13
C ALA A 38 -12.65 -1.41 -2.40
N VAL A 39 -13.05 -2.56 -2.95
CA VAL A 39 -14.46 -2.91 -3.17
C VAL A 39 -15.23 -2.99 -1.84
N LEU A 40 -14.65 -3.62 -0.81
CA LEU A 40 -15.26 -3.69 0.51
C LEU A 40 -15.44 -2.30 1.13
N LYS A 41 -14.48 -1.38 0.94
CA LYS A 41 -14.61 0.02 1.38
C LYS A 41 -15.75 0.74 0.67
N VAL A 42 -15.97 0.51 -0.62
CA VAL A 42 -17.13 1.04 -1.34
C VAL A 42 -18.43 0.47 -0.76
N ALA A 43 -18.47 -0.84 -0.52
CA ALA A 43 -19.63 -1.50 0.10
C ALA A 43 -19.99 -0.88 1.46
N GLU A 44 -18.99 -0.66 2.33
CA GLU A 44 -19.16 -0.01 3.63
C GLU A 44 -19.69 1.42 3.49
N LEU A 45 -19.14 2.21 2.57
CA LEU A 45 -19.57 3.60 2.34
C LEU A 45 -21.02 3.70 1.83
N GLU A 46 -21.49 2.69 1.11
CA GLU A 46 -22.84 2.64 0.53
C GLU A 46 -23.85 1.85 1.35
N GLY A 47 -23.41 1.13 2.39
CA GLY A 47 -24.26 0.18 3.10
C GLY A 47 -24.69 -1.00 2.22
N ASP A 48 -23.90 -1.35 1.20
CA ASP A 48 -24.21 -2.38 0.21
C ASP A 48 -23.78 -3.76 0.73
N GLY A 49 -24.69 -4.42 1.47
CA GLY A 49 -24.45 -5.75 2.02
C GLY A 49 -24.20 -6.81 0.95
N GLN A 50 -24.83 -6.70 -0.23
CA GLN A 50 -24.64 -7.67 -1.31
C GLN A 50 -23.22 -7.58 -1.89
N LEU A 51 -22.70 -6.37 -2.06
CA LEU A 51 -21.31 -6.17 -2.49
C LEU A 51 -20.31 -6.68 -1.45
N ALA A 52 -20.60 -6.46 -0.16
CA ALA A 52 -19.76 -6.96 0.92
C ALA A 52 -19.78 -8.51 1.02
N ASP A 53 -20.91 -9.14 0.70
CA ASP A 53 -21.04 -10.61 0.62
C ASP A 53 -20.38 -11.17 -0.64
N TRP A 54 -20.38 -10.42 -1.74
CA TRP A 54 -19.61 -10.76 -2.93
C TRP A 54 -18.11 -10.79 -2.65
N VAL A 55 -17.57 -9.81 -1.91
CA VAL A 55 -16.16 -9.83 -1.47
C VAL A 55 -15.89 -11.07 -0.60
N LYS A 56 -16.80 -11.39 0.33
CA LYS A 56 -16.70 -12.60 1.16
C LYS A 56 -16.64 -13.87 0.29
N ALA A 57 -17.50 -13.98 -0.72
CA ALA A 57 -17.52 -15.12 -1.62
C ALA A 57 -16.19 -15.31 -2.38
N CYS A 58 -15.49 -14.23 -2.73
CA CYS A 58 -14.14 -14.31 -3.30
C CYS A 58 -13.11 -14.86 -2.32
N TYR A 59 -13.19 -14.54 -1.03
CA TYR A 59 -12.30 -15.12 -0.02
C TYR A 59 -12.67 -16.56 0.34
N ASP A 60 -13.95 -16.90 0.38
CA ASP A 60 -14.43 -18.25 0.64
C ASP A 60 -13.98 -19.25 -0.43
N SER A 61 -13.73 -18.81 -1.67
CA SER A 61 -13.21 -19.69 -2.72
C SER A 61 -11.76 -20.14 -2.48
N LEU A 62 -11.03 -19.44 -1.59
CA LEU A 62 -9.63 -19.71 -1.28
C LEU A 62 -9.38 -20.16 0.17
N ILE A 63 -10.33 -19.97 1.09
CA ILE A 63 -10.13 -20.28 2.52
C ILE A 63 -10.90 -21.54 2.91
N GLY A 64 -10.14 -22.58 3.24
CA GLY A 64 -10.64 -23.88 3.71
C GLY A 64 -11.35 -23.80 5.06
N SER A 65 -12.07 -24.86 5.41
CA SER A 65 -12.81 -24.96 6.68
C SER A 65 -11.93 -24.91 7.93
N ASP A 66 -10.65 -25.19 7.76
CA ASP A 66 -9.59 -25.19 8.78
C ASP A 66 -8.74 -23.90 8.76
N GLY A 67 -9.11 -22.91 7.93
CA GLY A 67 -8.34 -21.68 7.73
C GLY A 67 -7.14 -21.82 6.80
N CYS A 68 -6.92 -22.99 6.17
CA CYS A 68 -5.91 -23.14 5.14
C CYS A 68 -6.21 -22.21 3.96
N ILE A 69 -5.19 -21.50 3.51
CA ILE A 69 -5.27 -20.56 2.39
C ILE A 69 -4.77 -21.28 1.12
N ALA A 70 -5.64 -21.40 0.12
CA ALA A 70 -5.28 -22.00 -1.16
C ALA A 70 -4.12 -21.25 -1.82
N THR A 71 -3.18 -21.98 -2.41
CA THR A 71 -1.97 -21.47 -3.10
C THR A 71 -0.96 -20.70 -2.23
N TYR A 72 -1.28 -20.37 -0.98
CA TYR A 72 -0.33 -19.78 -0.03
C TYR A 72 0.76 -20.78 0.36
N ARG A 73 1.99 -20.29 0.49
CA ARG A 73 3.18 -21.08 0.82
C ARG A 73 4.08 -20.34 1.81
N GLN A 74 3.90 -20.61 3.10
CA GLN A 74 4.68 -19.96 4.18
C GLN A 74 6.20 -20.08 3.99
N ALA A 75 6.69 -21.21 3.45
CA ALA A 75 8.12 -21.45 3.23
C ALA A 75 8.76 -20.51 2.18
N GLU A 76 7.96 -19.81 1.37
CA GLU A 76 8.45 -18.79 0.45
C GLU A 76 8.81 -17.48 1.16
N TYR A 77 8.35 -17.31 2.41
CA TYR A 77 8.50 -16.09 3.22
C TYR A 77 8.24 -14.85 2.37
N ASN A 78 7.16 -14.86 1.60
CA ASN A 78 6.88 -13.85 0.60
C ASN A 78 5.94 -12.80 1.20
N LEU A 79 6.43 -11.58 1.41
CA LEU A 79 5.62 -10.51 1.99
C LEU A 79 4.39 -10.18 1.14
N ASP A 80 4.44 -10.38 -0.19
CA ASP A 80 3.31 -10.11 -1.08
C ASP A 80 2.08 -10.97 -0.75
N GLN A 81 2.28 -12.18 -0.21
CA GLN A 81 1.18 -13.06 0.18
C GLN A 81 0.49 -12.63 1.48
N ILE A 82 1.05 -11.65 2.21
CA ILE A 82 0.46 -11.12 3.45
C ILE A 82 -0.62 -10.09 3.15
N ASN A 83 -0.46 -9.29 2.09
CA ASN A 83 -1.33 -8.13 1.81
C ASN A 83 -2.80 -8.53 1.64
N ALA A 84 -3.07 -9.67 1.00
CA ALA A 84 -4.43 -10.20 0.83
C ALA A 84 -5.10 -10.57 2.16
N GLY A 85 -4.32 -10.79 3.23
CA GLY A 85 -4.83 -11.05 4.58
C GLY A 85 -5.54 -9.88 5.23
N LYS A 86 -5.34 -8.64 4.77
CA LYS A 86 -5.90 -7.43 5.42
C LYS A 86 -7.42 -7.43 5.48
N VAL A 87 -8.09 -7.98 4.46
CA VAL A 87 -9.55 -8.05 4.38
C VAL A 87 -10.13 -9.09 5.35
N LEU A 88 -9.33 -10.09 5.74
CA LEU A 88 -9.79 -11.18 6.61
C LEU A 88 -10.27 -10.69 7.97
N PHE A 89 -9.65 -9.63 8.51
CA PHE A 89 -10.05 -9.05 9.77
C PHE A 89 -11.47 -8.45 9.69
N ASP A 90 -11.81 -7.78 8.57
CA ASP A 90 -13.16 -7.24 8.37
C ASP A 90 -14.17 -8.35 8.14
N LEU A 91 -13.81 -9.41 7.40
CA LEU A 91 -14.68 -10.58 7.23
C LEU A 91 -14.90 -11.30 8.57
N PHE A 92 -13.87 -11.49 9.38
CA PHE A 92 -13.97 -12.07 10.71
C PHE A 92 -14.90 -11.25 11.60
N ARG A 93 -14.68 -9.93 11.70
CA ARG A 93 -15.53 -9.04 12.50
C ARG A 93 -16.99 -9.06 12.05
N ARG A 94 -17.25 -9.10 10.74
CA ARG A 94 -18.60 -9.09 10.17
C ARG A 94 -19.36 -10.39 10.39
N THR A 95 -18.66 -11.52 10.40
CA THR A 95 -19.30 -12.84 10.29
C THR A 95 -19.13 -13.72 11.53
N GLY A 96 -18.11 -13.47 12.35
CA GLY A 96 -17.69 -14.38 13.41
C GLY A 96 -17.13 -15.72 12.91
N ASP A 97 -16.85 -15.85 11.61
CA ASP A 97 -16.35 -17.11 11.03
C ASP A 97 -14.87 -17.31 11.38
N GLU A 98 -14.62 -18.24 12.29
CA GLU A 98 -13.29 -18.55 12.85
C GLU A 98 -12.24 -18.92 11.80
N ARG A 99 -12.65 -19.38 10.60
CA ARG A 99 -11.72 -19.69 9.51
C ARG A 99 -10.87 -18.49 9.11
N TYR A 100 -11.44 -17.28 9.15
CA TYR A 100 -10.71 -16.06 8.86
C TYR A 100 -9.68 -15.74 9.94
N ARG A 101 -10.01 -15.97 11.22
CA ARG A 101 -9.05 -15.81 12.32
C ARG A 101 -7.89 -16.79 12.20
N LEU A 102 -8.17 -18.05 11.88
CA LEU A 102 -7.13 -19.08 11.64
C LEU A 102 -6.22 -18.69 10.47
N ALA A 103 -6.78 -18.18 9.37
CA ALA A 103 -6.01 -17.67 8.24
C ALA A 103 -5.14 -16.44 8.63
N ILE A 104 -5.66 -15.51 9.44
CA ILE A 104 -4.88 -14.38 9.99
C ILE A 104 -3.69 -14.89 10.81
N GLU A 105 -3.91 -15.85 11.71
CA GLU A 105 -2.84 -16.45 12.52
C GLU A 105 -1.78 -17.14 11.66
N CYS A 106 -2.19 -17.82 10.59
CA CYS A 106 -1.27 -18.45 9.63
C CYS A 106 -0.33 -17.44 8.96
N LEU A 107 -0.87 -16.28 8.55
CA LEU A 107 -0.08 -15.19 7.95
C LEU A 107 0.82 -14.51 8.99
N MET A 108 0.33 -14.33 10.22
CA MET A 108 1.14 -13.77 11.31
C MET A 108 2.28 -14.71 11.71
N ALA A 109 2.07 -16.03 11.66
CA ALA A 109 3.11 -17.02 11.87
C ALA A 109 4.26 -16.88 10.84
N GLN A 110 3.96 -16.53 9.59
CA GLN A 110 5.01 -16.17 8.62
C GLN A 110 5.78 -14.93 9.07
N LEU A 111 5.09 -13.83 9.44
CA LEU A 111 5.77 -12.60 9.85
C LEU A 111 6.68 -12.79 11.07
N ARG A 112 6.25 -13.61 12.04
CA ARG A 112 7.08 -13.98 13.21
C ARG A 112 8.36 -14.71 12.80
N ALA A 113 8.30 -15.56 11.79
CA ALA A 113 9.42 -16.37 11.28
C ALA A 113 10.13 -15.77 10.07
N GLN A 114 9.70 -14.60 9.60
CA GLN A 114 10.20 -13.96 8.39
C GLN A 114 11.71 -13.66 8.54
N PRO A 115 12.56 -14.08 7.58
CA PRO A 115 13.99 -13.77 7.59
C PRO A 115 14.23 -12.26 7.61
N ARG A 116 15.32 -11.83 8.26
CA ARG A 116 15.63 -10.42 8.47
C ARG A 116 17.07 -10.09 8.08
N THR A 117 17.25 -8.85 7.65
CA THR A 117 18.56 -8.19 7.57
C THR A 117 19.19 -8.09 8.97
N LYS A 118 20.50 -7.85 9.03
CA LYS A 118 21.20 -7.51 10.29
C LYS A 118 20.68 -6.22 10.88
N SER A 119 20.18 -5.31 10.03
CA SER A 119 19.48 -4.08 10.44
C SER A 119 18.05 -4.33 10.97
N GLY A 120 17.58 -5.58 11.05
CA GLY A 120 16.28 -5.96 11.64
C GLY A 120 15.08 -5.91 10.68
N GLY A 121 15.26 -5.32 9.49
CA GLY A 121 14.21 -5.25 8.48
C GLY A 121 13.93 -6.59 7.80
N PHE A 122 12.67 -6.88 7.48
CA PHE A 122 12.27 -8.10 6.79
C PHE A 122 12.90 -8.23 5.41
N TRP A 123 13.39 -9.42 5.08
CA TRP A 123 13.62 -9.75 3.68
C TRP A 123 12.30 -9.70 2.93
N HIS A 124 12.32 -9.17 1.72
CA HIS A 124 11.10 -9.06 0.91
C HIS A 124 10.54 -10.45 0.57
N LYS A 125 11.41 -11.40 0.23
CA LYS A 125 11.10 -12.82 -0.05
C LYS A 125 12.26 -13.72 0.33
N GLN A 126 12.02 -15.02 0.54
CA GLN A 126 13.11 -15.99 0.74
C GLN A 126 14.13 -15.98 -0.42
N ILE A 127 13.65 -15.74 -1.66
CA ILE A 127 14.48 -15.66 -2.86
C ILE A 127 15.21 -14.31 -3.02
N TYR A 128 14.92 -13.33 -2.17
CA TYR A 128 15.55 -12.01 -2.14
C TYR A 128 16.26 -11.80 -0.79
N PRO A 129 17.33 -12.58 -0.51
CA PRO A 129 18.03 -12.50 0.76
C PRO A 129 18.65 -11.11 0.94
N TRP A 130 18.62 -10.62 2.18
CA TRP A 130 19.19 -9.33 2.62
C TRP A 130 18.53 -8.08 2.01
N GLN A 131 17.44 -8.23 1.28
CA GLN A 131 16.82 -7.13 0.54
C GLN A 131 15.53 -6.64 1.21
N ILE A 132 15.45 -5.34 1.44
CA ILE A 132 14.23 -4.64 1.83
C ILE A 132 13.73 -3.85 0.62
N TRP A 133 12.47 -4.07 0.26
CA TRP A 133 11.80 -3.38 -0.85
C TRP A 133 10.70 -2.50 -0.25
N LEU A 134 10.54 -1.27 -0.74
CA LEU A 134 9.53 -0.33 -0.23
C LEU A 134 8.11 -0.93 -0.26
N ASP A 135 7.82 -1.72 -1.29
CA ASP A 135 6.58 -2.47 -1.49
C ASP A 135 6.23 -3.32 -0.28
N GLY A 136 7.22 -4.04 0.27
CA GLY A 136 7.05 -4.94 1.41
C GLY A 136 6.52 -4.27 2.68
N LEU A 137 6.77 -2.97 2.85
CA LEU A 137 6.25 -2.18 3.98
C LEU A 137 4.73 -2.04 3.88
N TYR A 138 4.18 -1.89 2.67
CA TYR A 138 2.73 -1.95 2.50
C TYR A 138 2.20 -3.36 2.61
N MET A 139 2.89 -4.35 2.07
CA MET A 139 2.37 -5.72 2.07
C MET A 139 2.20 -6.26 3.49
N ALA A 140 3.17 -6.00 4.37
CA ALA A 140 3.19 -6.50 5.74
C ALA A 140 2.74 -5.47 6.79
N GLY A 141 3.13 -4.19 6.66
CA GLY A 141 3.01 -3.20 7.73
C GLY A 141 1.59 -3.01 8.27
N PRO A 142 0.60 -2.60 7.45
CA PRO A 142 -0.77 -2.42 7.92
C PRO A 142 -1.45 -3.72 8.39
N PHE A 143 -1.08 -4.87 7.81
CA PHE A 143 -1.54 -6.17 8.31
C PHE A 143 -1.02 -6.43 9.73
N HIS A 144 0.29 -6.27 9.93
CA HIS A 144 0.94 -6.48 11.22
C HIS A 144 0.44 -5.50 12.28
N ALA A 145 0.31 -4.21 11.93
CA ALA A 145 -0.19 -3.18 12.84
C ALA A 145 -1.63 -3.44 13.28
N ARG A 146 -2.49 -3.89 12.36
CA ARG A 146 -3.86 -4.28 12.70
C ARG A 146 -3.88 -5.53 13.58
N TYR A 147 -3.05 -6.53 13.28
CA TYR A 147 -2.92 -7.73 14.13
C TYR A 147 -2.55 -7.35 15.56
N VAL A 148 -1.52 -6.52 15.74
CA VAL A 148 -1.08 -6.08 17.07
C VAL A 148 -2.18 -5.29 17.78
N ALA A 149 -2.88 -4.40 17.09
CA ALA A 149 -3.99 -3.64 17.69
C ALA A 149 -5.16 -4.52 18.16
N GLU A 150 -5.46 -5.62 17.45
CA GLU A 150 -6.61 -6.48 17.76
C GLU A 150 -6.24 -7.65 18.69
N PHE A 151 -5.00 -8.15 18.66
CA PHE A 151 -4.61 -9.41 19.32
C PHE A 151 -3.24 -9.37 20.05
N GLY A 152 -2.47 -8.30 19.90
CA GLY A 152 -1.12 -8.18 20.45
C GLY A 152 -1.02 -7.21 21.62
N GLU A 153 0.22 -6.88 21.96
CA GLU A 153 0.56 -5.95 23.05
C GLU A 153 1.18 -4.66 22.49
N VAL A 154 1.10 -3.56 23.25
CA VAL A 154 1.57 -2.24 22.79
C VAL A 154 3.04 -2.25 22.38
N HIS A 155 3.89 -3.05 23.03
CA HIS A 155 5.32 -3.13 22.71
C HIS A 155 5.61 -3.86 21.38
N ASP A 156 4.67 -4.67 20.86
CA ASP A 156 4.86 -5.34 19.57
C ASP A 156 4.88 -4.34 18.39
N PHE A 157 4.37 -3.12 18.60
CA PHE A 157 4.47 -2.04 17.63
C PHE A 157 5.91 -1.54 17.42
N ASP A 158 6.84 -1.79 18.35
CA ASP A 158 8.23 -1.37 18.23
C ASP A 158 8.90 -1.98 17.00
N ASP A 159 8.63 -3.27 16.71
CA ASP A 159 9.13 -3.93 15.50
C ASP A 159 8.58 -3.23 14.25
N ILE A 160 7.29 -2.96 14.19
CA ILE A 160 6.65 -2.29 13.05
C ILE A 160 7.28 -0.92 12.82
N VAL A 161 7.41 -0.09 13.86
CA VAL A 161 8.05 1.23 13.77
C VAL A 161 9.49 1.11 13.24
N SER A 162 10.24 0.12 13.75
CA SER A 162 11.63 -0.10 13.35
C SER A 162 11.76 -0.42 11.85
N GLN A 163 10.84 -1.19 11.26
CA GLN A 163 10.82 -1.49 9.82
C GLN A 163 10.82 -0.21 8.98
N PHE A 164 9.96 0.75 9.33
CA PHE A 164 9.86 2.03 8.63
C PHE A 164 11.09 2.91 8.82
N GLN A 165 11.62 2.98 10.05
CA GLN A 165 12.79 3.79 10.38
C GLN A 165 14.05 3.28 9.66
N VAL A 166 14.26 1.96 9.63
CA VAL A 166 15.41 1.35 8.96
C VAL A 166 15.39 1.71 7.48
N ILE A 167 14.29 1.46 6.77
CA ILE A 167 14.26 1.74 5.32
C ILE A 167 14.27 3.25 5.03
N ALA A 168 13.66 4.07 5.88
CA ALA A 168 13.72 5.53 5.82
C ALA A 168 15.14 6.10 5.94
N GLN A 169 16.04 5.35 6.57
CA GLN A 169 17.45 5.72 6.69
C GLN A 169 18.28 5.12 5.55
N LYS A 170 18.06 3.85 5.22
CA LYS A 170 18.93 3.11 4.28
C LYS A 170 18.69 3.46 2.82
N ALA A 171 17.44 3.69 2.43
CA ALA A 171 17.06 3.95 1.03
C ALA A 171 16.93 5.44 0.70
N TYR A 172 17.24 6.34 1.64
CA TYR A 172 17.01 7.78 1.47
C TYR A 172 18.00 8.43 0.49
N ASP A 173 17.48 9.14 -0.51
CA ASP A 173 18.29 10.01 -1.37
C ASP A 173 18.28 11.45 -0.83
N PRO A 174 19.40 11.97 -0.32
CA PRO A 174 19.45 13.30 0.28
C PRO A 174 19.24 14.44 -0.73
N ARG A 175 19.37 14.17 -2.04
CA ARG A 175 19.20 15.19 -3.08
C ARG A 175 17.72 15.48 -3.36
N THR A 176 16.90 14.45 -3.34
CA THR A 176 15.48 14.52 -3.73
C THR A 176 14.56 14.44 -2.52
N GLY A 177 15.02 13.87 -1.40
CA GLY A 177 14.17 13.56 -0.24
C GLY A 177 13.30 12.30 -0.44
N LEU A 178 13.40 11.64 -1.59
CA LEU A 178 12.70 10.40 -1.92
C LEU A 178 13.50 9.18 -1.45
N LEU A 179 12.89 8.00 -1.58
CA LEU A 179 13.53 6.72 -1.26
C LEU A 179 13.73 5.90 -2.53
N TYR A 180 14.89 5.25 -2.62
CA TYR A 180 15.16 4.22 -3.63
C TYR A 180 14.24 3.01 -3.43
N HIS A 181 13.85 2.37 -4.53
CA HIS A 181 12.88 1.26 -4.54
C HIS A 181 13.29 0.08 -3.64
N ALA A 182 14.55 -0.33 -3.71
CA ALA A 182 15.07 -1.43 -2.90
C ALA A 182 16.44 -1.13 -2.34
N TRP A 183 16.74 -1.78 -1.22
CA TRP A 183 18.04 -1.76 -0.55
C TRP A 183 18.48 -3.19 -0.25
N ASP A 184 19.66 -3.57 -0.73
CA ASP A 184 20.33 -4.83 -0.43
C ASP A 184 21.45 -4.60 0.59
N GLU A 185 21.26 -5.09 1.81
CA GLU A 185 22.27 -4.96 2.87
C GLU A 185 23.56 -5.71 2.54
N SER A 186 23.48 -6.79 1.76
CA SER A 186 24.66 -7.57 1.34
C SER A 186 25.41 -6.93 0.17
N ARG A 187 24.74 -6.06 -0.59
CA ARG A 187 25.24 -5.37 -1.79
C ARG A 187 25.76 -6.32 -2.87
N GLN A 188 25.16 -7.52 -2.94
CA GLN A 188 25.57 -8.55 -3.91
C GLN A 188 24.73 -8.52 -5.18
N GLN A 189 23.54 -7.91 -5.14
CA GLN A 189 22.71 -7.77 -6.33
C GLN A 189 23.36 -6.84 -7.37
N LEU A 190 23.21 -7.19 -8.65
CA LEU A 190 23.78 -6.41 -9.77
C LEU A 190 23.27 -4.96 -9.83
N TRP A 191 22.05 -4.72 -9.36
CA TRP A 191 21.45 -3.39 -9.30
C TRP A 191 21.87 -2.60 -8.06
N ALA A 192 22.46 -3.25 -7.05
CA ALA A 192 22.78 -2.62 -5.78
C ALA A 192 24.04 -1.78 -5.94
N ASP A 193 23.91 -0.50 -5.60
CA ASP A 193 25.04 0.40 -5.53
C ASP A 193 26.10 -0.15 -4.54
N PRO A 194 27.38 -0.25 -4.93
CA PRO A 194 28.41 -0.89 -4.08
C PRO A 194 28.65 -0.20 -2.73
N GLU A 195 28.35 1.10 -2.62
CA GLU A 195 28.59 1.89 -1.41
C GLU A 195 27.37 1.93 -0.49
N THR A 196 26.18 2.04 -1.07
CA THR A 196 24.93 2.26 -0.33
C THR A 196 24.06 1.00 -0.26
N GLY A 197 24.15 0.12 -1.25
CA GLY A 197 23.27 -1.04 -1.43
C GLY A 197 21.93 -0.69 -2.09
N CYS A 198 21.71 0.56 -2.49
CA CYS A 198 20.43 1.00 -3.05
C CYS A 198 20.29 0.65 -4.54
N SER A 199 19.04 0.43 -4.97
CA SER A 199 18.65 0.38 -6.38
C SER A 199 18.83 1.76 -7.06
N PRO A 200 18.95 1.82 -8.40
CA PRO A 200 19.40 3.06 -9.08
C PRO A 200 18.31 4.13 -9.26
N HIS A 201 17.02 3.80 -9.11
CA HIS A 201 15.92 4.68 -9.51
C HIS A 201 14.86 4.85 -8.44
N LEU A 202 14.26 6.04 -8.45
CA LEU A 202 13.18 6.47 -7.56
C LEU A 202 11.84 6.15 -8.24
N TRP A 203 11.42 4.89 -8.08
CA TRP A 203 10.21 4.39 -8.73
C TRP A 203 8.94 4.87 -8.03
N GLY A 204 8.02 5.47 -8.80
CA GLY A 204 6.79 6.08 -8.28
C GLY A 204 5.94 5.14 -7.42
N ARG A 205 5.64 3.94 -7.91
CA ARG A 205 4.78 2.99 -7.18
C ARG A 205 5.44 2.46 -5.90
N ALA A 206 6.75 2.23 -5.89
CA ALA A 206 7.48 1.85 -4.68
C ALA A 206 7.33 2.93 -3.59
N MET A 207 7.54 4.19 -3.96
CA MET A 207 7.35 5.33 -3.06
C MET A 207 5.88 5.44 -2.62
N GLY A 208 4.94 5.22 -3.54
CA GLY A 208 3.51 5.18 -3.25
C GLY A 208 3.17 4.15 -2.16
N TRP A 209 3.70 2.92 -2.27
CA TRP A 209 3.44 1.86 -1.28
C TRP A 209 3.92 2.27 0.10
N TYR A 210 5.14 2.80 0.17
CA TYR A 210 5.72 3.27 1.41
C TYR A 210 4.89 4.39 2.06
N CYS A 211 4.46 5.38 1.27
CA CYS A 211 3.60 6.47 1.71
C CYS A 211 2.24 5.97 2.26
N MET A 212 1.57 5.07 1.55
CA MET A 212 0.31 4.49 2.03
C MET A 212 0.54 3.70 3.32
N ALA A 213 1.61 2.89 3.37
CA ALA A 213 1.93 2.06 4.53
C ALA A 213 2.13 2.89 5.79
N LEU A 214 2.87 4.00 5.71
CA LEU A 214 3.06 4.93 6.82
C LEU A 214 1.73 5.43 7.37
N THR A 215 0.85 5.94 6.51
CA THR A 215 -0.44 6.49 6.96
C THR A 215 -1.43 5.43 7.45
N ASP A 216 -1.37 4.22 6.89
CA ASP A 216 -2.24 3.10 7.26
C ASP A 216 -1.83 2.44 8.58
N VAL A 217 -0.54 2.32 8.87
CA VAL A 217 -0.06 1.82 10.17
C VAL A 217 -0.47 2.74 11.32
N LEU A 218 -0.47 4.06 11.08
CA LEU A 218 -0.87 5.05 12.08
C LEU A 218 -2.37 5.04 12.41
N ASP A 219 -3.21 4.28 11.68
CA ASP A 219 -4.60 4.04 12.10
C ASP A 219 -4.68 3.05 13.28
N TYR A 220 -3.65 2.22 13.49
CA TYR A 220 -3.61 1.19 14.53
C TYR A 220 -2.59 1.50 15.63
N LEU A 221 -1.55 2.27 15.33
CA LEU A 221 -0.52 2.64 16.30
C LEU A 221 -1.09 3.57 17.41
N PRO A 222 -0.94 3.24 18.70
CA PRO A 222 -1.43 4.07 19.80
C PRO A 222 -0.87 5.49 19.75
N GLN A 223 -1.68 6.48 20.15
CA GLN A 223 -1.29 7.89 20.11
C GLN A 223 -0.04 8.18 20.95
N GLU A 224 0.08 7.52 22.10
CA GLU A 224 1.20 7.71 23.04
C GLU A 224 2.40 6.80 22.76
N HIS A 225 2.38 6.03 21.67
CA HIS A 225 3.52 5.16 21.34
C HIS A 225 4.77 6.00 21.05
N PRO A 226 5.92 5.75 21.70
CA PRO A 226 7.13 6.59 21.55
C PRO A 226 7.60 6.72 20.09
N GLY A 227 7.45 5.64 19.32
CA GLY A 227 7.79 5.59 17.90
C GLY A 227 6.88 6.42 16.98
N ARG A 228 5.68 6.84 17.42
CA ARG A 228 4.66 7.45 16.56
C ARG A 228 5.12 8.74 15.91
N GLN A 229 5.75 9.63 16.70
CA GLN A 229 6.21 10.93 16.21
C GLN A 229 7.26 10.77 15.11
N SER A 230 8.11 9.75 15.20
CA SER A 230 9.12 9.49 14.16
C SER A 230 8.48 9.17 12.80
N LEU A 231 7.38 8.42 12.79
CA LEU A 231 6.64 8.10 11.56
C LEU A 231 5.93 9.33 11.00
N ILE A 232 5.39 10.21 11.86
CA ILE A 232 4.79 11.49 11.41
C ILE A 232 5.84 12.38 10.75
N VAL A 233 7.05 12.48 11.32
CA VAL A 233 8.17 13.23 10.72
C VAL A 233 8.54 12.64 9.35
N ILE A 234 8.57 11.31 9.21
CA ILE A 234 8.81 10.65 7.92
C ILE A 234 7.68 10.97 6.93
N ILE A 235 6.41 10.93 7.36
CA ILE A 235 5.25 11.30 6.52
C ILE A 235 5.39 12.71 5.98
N GLU A 236 5.69 13.69 6.84
CA GLU A 236 5.84 15.07 6.39
C GLU A 236 6.97 15.21 5.37
N ARG A 237 8.11 14.56 5.60
CA ARG A 237 9.22 14.53 4.65
C ARG A 237 8.80 13.91 3.31
N CYS A 238 8.10 12.77 3.33
CA CYS A 238 7.61 12.12 2.13
C CYS A 238 6.59 12.99 1.38
N ALA A 239 5.71 13.69 2.08
CA ALA A 239 4.75 14.61 1.47
C ALA A 239 5.45 15.77 0.74
N ARG A 240 6.44 16.40 1.37
CA ARG A 240 7.25 17.45 0.72
C ARG A 240 7.99 16.92 -0.51
N ALA A 241 8.63 15.76 -0.40
CA ALA A 241 9.38 15.17 -1.49
C ALA A 241 8.45 14.81 -2.67
N VAL A 242 7.33 14.13 -2.42
CA VAL A 242 6.36 13.78 -3.45
C VAL A 242 5.81 15.03 -4.14
N LEU A 243 5.39 16.06 -3.39
CA LEU A 243 4.92 17.32 -3.99
C LEU A 243 5.98 18.00 -4.87
N ALA A 244 7.25 17.99 -4.45
CA ALA A 244 8.33 18.60 -5.22
C ALA A 244 8.53 17.96 -6.61
N PHE A 245 8.12 16.69 -6.78
CA PHE A 245 8.19 15.95 -8.05
C PHE A 245 6.83 15.79 -8.75
N GLN A 246 5.81 16.53 -8.34
CA GLN A 246 4.56 16.61 -9.07
C GLN A 246 4.78 17.34 -10.40
N ASP A 247 4.34 16.72 -11.49
CA ASP A 247 4.42 17.30 -12.82
C ASP A 247 3.49 18.52 -12.91
N LYS A 248 4.05 19.70 -13.18
CA LYS A 248 3.30 20.97 -13.13
C LYS A 248 2.28 21.14 -14.24
N GLU A 249 2.46 20.46 -15.36
CA GLU A 249 1.56 20.56 -16.51
C GLU A 249 0.34 19.66 -16.32
N SER A 250 0.57 18.41 -15.93
CA SER A 250 -0.50 17.42 -15.76
C SER A 250 -1.09 17.39 -14.36
N GLY A 251 -0.34 17.74 -13.32
CA GLY A 251 -0.70 17.52 -11.92
C GLY A 251 -0.50 16.08 -11.43
N LEU A 252 0.11 15.20 -12.23
CA LEU A 252 0.36 13.79 -11.91
C LEU A 252 1.85 13.52 -11.62
N TRP A 253 2.21 12.25 -11.39
CA TRP A 253 3.60 11.84 -11.16
C TRP A 253 4.09 10.88 -12.22
N HIS A 254 5.38 10.97 -12.52
CA HIS A 254 6.05 10.10 -13.48
C HIS A 254 6.42 8.74 -12.88
N GLN A 255 6.56 7.72 -13.74
CA GLN A 255 7.04 6.39 -13.39
C GLN A 255 8.40 6.43 -12.66
N VAL A 256 9.36 7.19 -13.21
CA VAL A 256 10.60 7.54 -12.50
C VAL A 256 10.50 9.00 -12.06
N LEU A 257 10.36 9.23 -10.76
CA LEU A 257 9.88 10.50 -10.19
C LEU A 257 10.76 11.70 -10.56
N ASP A 258 12.08 11.51 -10.50
CA ASP A 258 13.07 12.57 -10.72
C ASP A 258 13.47 12.76 -12.19
N GLN A 259 12.83 12.04 -13.12
CA GLN A 259 13.23 12.00 -14.54
C GLN A 259 12.09 12.36 -15.49
N GLY A 260 11.15 13.23 -15.09
CA GLY A 260 9.96 13.55 -15.91
C GLY A 260 10.27 14.08 -17.32
N GLY A 261 11.39 14.78 -17.50
CA GLY A 261 11.84 15.28 -18.82
C GLY A 261 12.59 14.24 -19.68
N ARG A 262 12.82 13.03 -19.19
CA ARG A 262 13.60 12.01 -19.90
C ARG A 262 12.73 11.29 -20.95
N PRO A 263 13.17 11.19 -22.22
CA PRO A 263 12.46 10.43 -23.23
C PRO A 263 12.19 8.98 -22.78
N GLY A 264 10.95 8.54 -22.93
CA GLY A 264 10.48 7.20 -22.53
C GLY A 264 9.92 7.10 -21.10
N ASN A 265 10.08 8.14 -20.28
CA ASN A 265 9.33 8.24 -19.02
C ASN A 265 7.87 8.66 -19.30
N TYR A 266 6.97 8.42 -18.37
CA TYR A 266 5.55 8.67 -18.53
C TYR A 266 4.84 8.91 -17.20
N LEU A 267 3.71 9.62 -17.25
CA LEU A 267 2.81 9.81 -16.10
C LEU A 267 2.15 8.48 -15.74
N GLU A 268 2.32 8.04 -14.51
CA GLU A 268 1.93 6.69 -14.08
C GLU A 268 0.77 6.74 -13.08
N SER A 269 -0.32 6.06 -13.42
CA SER A 269 -1.60 6.18 -12.72
C SER A 269 -1.61 5.55 -11.34
N SER A 270 -0.92 4.43 -11.11
CA SER A 270 -0.94 3.78 -9.80
C SER A 270 -0.18 4.61 -8.77
N ALA A 271 1.04 5.05 -9.06
CA ALA A 271 1.82 5.96 -8.24
C ALA A 271 1.02 7.23 -7.94
N SER A 272 0.45 7.85 -8.98
CA SER A 272 -0.36 9.05 -8.81
C SER A 272 -1.57 8.82 -7.90
N SER A 273 -2.29 7.71 -8.07
CA SER A 273 -3.43 7.34 -7.20
C SER A 273 -3.02 7.15 -5.75
N MET A 274 -1.86 6.52 -5.51
CA MET A 274 -1.33 6.25 -4.19
C MET A 274 -0.85 7.52 -3.49
N PHE A 275 -0.24 8.46 -4.23
CA PHE A 275 0.11 9.77 -3.70
C PHE A 275 -1.13 10.61 -3.39
N ILE A 276 -2.15 10.59 -4.24
CA ILE A 276 -3.43 11.25 -3.97
C ILE A 276 -4.06 10.69 -2.68
N TYR A 277 -4.12 9.36 -2.53
CA TYR A 277 -4.60 8.71 -1.30
C TYR A 277 -3.80 9.15 -0.07
N PHE A 278 -2.47 9.06 -0.16
CA PHE A 278 -1.54 9.39 0.92
C PHE A 278 -1.70 10.85 1.36
N LEU A 279 -1.65 11.80 0.42
CA LEU A 279 -1.73 13.24 0.69
C LEU A 279 -3.09 13.60 1.31
N HIS A 280 -4.20 13.10 0.76
CA HIS A 280 -5.52 13.31 1.35
C HIS A 280 -5.62 12.72 2.75
N LYS A 281 -5.10 11.52 2.98
CA LYS A 281 -5.15 10.87 4.29
C LYS A 281 -4.27 11.60 5.30
N ALA A 282 -3.06 12.00 4.93
CA ALA A 282 -2.15 12.77 5.76
C ALA A 282 -2.76 14.12 6.17
N LEU A 283 -3.37 14.83 5.21
CA LEU A 283 -4.08 16.10 5.46
C LEU A 283 -5.24 15.88 6.43
N ARG A 284 -6.14 14.94 6.14
CA ARG A 284 -7.31 14.62 6.97
C ARG A 284 -6.96 14.21 8.40
N LYS A 285 -5.81 13.55 8.58
CA LYS A 285 -5.31 13.09 9.89
C LYS A 285 -4.44 14.13 10.60
N GLY A 286 -4.15 15.28 9.98
CA GLY A 286 -3.33 16.34 10.56
C GLY A 286 -1.83 16.02 10.64
N TYR A 287 -1.33 15.05 9.87
CA TYR A 287 0.08 14.63 9.92
C TYR A 287 1.05 15.59 9.19
N VAL A 288 0.50 16.57 8.48
CA VAL A 288 1.23 17.48 7.57
C VAL A 288 0.79 18.93 7.77
N ALA A 289 0.47 19.32 9.01
CA ALA A 289 -0.10 20.62 9.35
C ALA A 289 0.77 21.81 8.90
N SER A 290 2.08 21.64 8.76
CA SER A 290 3.01 22.69 8.31
C SER A 290 2.93 23.02 6.82
N ILE A 291 2.24 22.20 6.02
CA ILE A 291 2.09 22.33 4.55
C ILE A 291 0.67 22.00 4.08
N ASP A 292 -0.31 22.11 4.99
CA ASP A 292 -1.69 21.72 4.73
C ASP A 292 -2.31 22.46 3.53
N CYS A 293 -2.09 23.77 3.43
CA CYS A 293 -2.62 24.63 2.37
C CYS A 293 -2.06 24.26 0.99
N GLU A 294 -0.77 23.93 0.93
CA GLU A 294 -0.12 23.51 -0.31
C GLU A 294 -0.63 22.13 -0.74
N ILE A 295 -0.69 21.17 0.20
CA ILE A 295 -1.20 19.83 -0.05
C ILE A 295 -2.64 19.88 -0.53
N ASP A 296 -3.52 20.64 0.14
CA ASP A 296 -4.95 20.68 -0.19
C ASP A 296 -5.18 21.13 -1.64
N VAL A 297 -4.51 22.19 -2.09
CA VAL A 297 -4.60 22.63 -3.48
C VAL A 297 -4.06 21.57 -4.44
N GLN A 298 -2.85 21.06 -4.19
CA GLN A 298 -2.16 20.17 -5.12
C GLN A 298 -2.83 18.80 -5.25
N VAL A 299 -3.36 18.25 -4.15
CA VAL A 299 -4.02 16.94 -4.17
C VAL A 299 -5.36 16.99 -4.91
N GLN A 300 -6.09 18.11 -4.84
CA GLN A 300 -7.33 18.31 -5.60
C GLN A 300 -7.06 18.43 -7.09
N LEU A 301 -6.00 19.16 -7.47
CA LEU A 301 -5.53 19.24 -8.85
C LEU A 301 -5.12 17.88 -9.38
N ALA A 302 -4.33 17.13 -8.60
CA ALA A 302 -3.91 15.77 -8.95
C ALA A 302 -5.10 14.82 -9.13
N TYR A 303 -6.09 14.87 -8.25
CA TYR A 303 -7.30 14.07 -8.37
C TYR A 303 -8.09 14.41 -9.65
N ALA A 304 -8.33 15.70 -9.90
CA ALA A 304 -9.01 16.15 -11.11
C ALA A 304 -8.25 15.71 -12.38
N ALA A 305 -6.92 15.82 -12.37
CA ALA A 305 -6.06 15.36 -13.45
C ALA A 305 -6.11 13.85 -13.66
N LEU A 306 -6.08 13.05 -12.59
CA LEU A 306 -6.16 11.59 -12.68
C LEU A 306 -7.47 11.17 -13.34
N VAL A 307 -8.58 11.77 -12.92
CA VAL A 307 -9.89 11.53 -13.49
C VAL A 307 -9.97 11.97 -14.95
N HIS A 308 -9.40 13.12 -15.30
CA HIS A 308 -9.49 13.67 -16.64
C HIS A 308 -8.58 12.96 -17.65
N LEU A 309 -7.35 12.65 -17.25
CA LEU A 309 -6.30 12.16 -18.12
C LEU A 309 -6.21 10.62 -18.15
N GLN A 310 -6.48 9.97 -17.01
CA GLN A 310 -6.23 8.53 -16.85
C GLN A 310 -7.50 7.69 -16.78
N VAL A 311 -8.65 8.25 -16.38
CA VAL A 311 -9.91 7.50 -16.38
C VAL A 311 -10.58 7.57 -17.76
N ARG A 312 -10.74 6.42 -18.40
CA ARG A 312 -11.38 6.28 -19.71
C ARG A 312 -12.70 5.52 -19.58
N LYS A 313 -13.67 5.88 -20.41
CA LYS A 313 -14.95 5.17 -20.54
C LYS A 313 -14.95 4.39 -21.85
N ASP A 314 -15.18 3.08 -21.79
CA ASP A 314 -15.28 2.26 -23.00
C ASP A 314 -16.67 2.36 -23.68
N ALA A 315 -16.83 1.69 -24.82
CA ALA A 315 -18.07 1.69 -25.59
C ALA A 315 -19.27 1.07 -24.84
N THR A 316 -19.02 0.22 -23.84
CA THR A 316 -20.06 -0.38 -22.98
C THR A 316 -20.38 0.48 -21.75
N GLY A 317 -19.61 1.56 -21.56
CA GLY A 317 -19.77 2.52 -20.48
C GLY A 317 -19.00 2.21 -19.20
N LYS A 318 -18.18 1.15 -19.21
CA LYS A 318 -17.28 0.80 -18.10
C LYS A 318 -16.13 1.78 -18.01
N LEU A 319 -15.68 2.02 -16.78
CA LEU A 319 -14.51 2.84 -16.50
C LEU A 319 -13.26 1.98 -16.43
N HIS A 320 -12.17 2.52 -16.95
CA HIS A 320 -10.83 1.94 -16.94
C HIS A 320 -9.84 2.99 -16.46
N LEU A 321 -8.88 2.58 -15.65
CA LEU A 321 -7.72 3.42 -15.31
C LEU A 321 -6.58 3.06 -16.26
N GLY A 322 -6.07 4.06 -16.98
CA GLY A 322 -4.95 3.95 -17.91
C GLY A 322 -3.59 3.84 -17.23
#